data_AF-A0A7Y2HU02-F1
#
_entry.id   AF-A0A7Y2HU02-F1
#
_cell.length_a   1.000
_cell.length_b   1.000
_cell.length_c   1.000
_cell.angle_alpha   90.00
_cell.angle_beta   90.00
_cell.angle_gamma   90.00
#
_symmetry.space_group_name_H-M   'P 1'
#
loop_
_entity.id
_entity.type
_entity.pdbx_description
1 polymer ?
#
loop_
_entity_poly.entity_id
_entity_poly.type
_entity_poly.pdbx_seq_one_letter_code
_entity_poly.pdbx_strand_id
1 'polypeptide(L)'
;MIFGIIVVLALFASAFAAHFLLADPGYVIINFRGYVVEMSVPVLLGLAIALLIAIWLIRKIILAPRRLGEAAGRYRSARSGQKMTRGMIAVAEGNFSRGEKLLARAAGSSDSPLFNYLQAARAAHLQGRDDRRDEWLRLAYKDTPEAANAVLLTQAEFQLDRGQNEQALATLRQLDENSKDHAHALSLLGRLYFELQDWASLAELLPRLRKNTQIKPETLDTWTIRVQKEALDVAADDAALAQAWKQVSRPLKSNATLLEAYYAGLLRIGEHERAEKELASVLKSNWQGPLVRLFGLVQSSDTSKQLKRAEGWLKNHGDDPDLLLAAARLCLKNELWGKAR
;
A
#
# COMPACT_ATOMS: atom_id res chain seq x y z
N MET A 1 5.71 62.84 2.61
CA MET A 1 6.21 63.97 3.43
C MET A 1 7.65 63.75 3.93
N ILE A 2 7.99 62.57 4.48
CA ILE A 2 9.33 62.28 5.03
C ILE A 2 10.46 62.42 3.97
N PHE A 3 10.23 61.95 2.74
CA PHE A 3 11.23 62.03 1.67
C PHE A 3 11.57 63.47 1.26
N GLY A 4 10.58 64.38 1.23
CA GLY A 4 10.81 65.78 0.88
C GLY A 4 11.62 66.53 1.94
N ILE A 5 11.36 66.25 3.23
CA ILE A 5 12.09 66.86 4.35
C ILE A 5 13.56 66.40 4.36
N ILE A 6 13.82 65.12 4.06
CA ILE A 6 15.18 64.58 3.96
C ILE A 6 15.96 65.24 2.81
N VAL A 7 15.31 65.46 1.66
CA VAL A 7 15.96 66.12 0.51
C VAL A 7 16.30 67.59 0.82
N VAL A 8 15.39 68.32 1.48
CA VAL A 8 15.63 69.71 1.88
C VAL A 8 16.75 69.81 2.92
N LEU A 9 16.76 68.93 3.93
CA LEU A 9 17.83 68.86 4.93
C LEU A 9 19.19 68.48 4.31
N ALA A 10 19.21 67.53 3.38
CA ALA A 10 20.42 67.14 2.67
C ALA A 10 20.97 68.28 1.79
N LEU A 11 20.09 69.04 1.12
CA LEU A 11 20.46 70.22 0.34
C LEU A 11 21.08 71.31 1.23
N PHE A 12 20.43 71.63 2.35
CA PHE A 12 20.96 72.61 3.31
C PHE A 12 22.29 72.17 3.91
N ALA A 13 22.42 70.90 4.33
CA ALA A 13 23.66 70.36 4.86
C ALA A 13 24.79 70.36 3.80
N SER A 14 24.48 70.06 2.55
CA SER A 14 25.44 70.08 1.45
C SER A 14 25.91 71.50 1.09
N ALA A 15 25.00 72.47 1.07
CA ALA A 15 25.32 73.88 0.83
C ALA A 15 26.16 74.48 1.97
N PHE A 16 25.83 74.14 3.22
CA PHE A 16 26.57 74.58 4.40
C PHE A 16 27.97 73.96 4.45
N ALA A 17 28.09 72.66 4.16
CA ALA A 17 29.37 71.97 4.05
C ALA A 17 30.24 72.55 2.92
N ALA A 18 29.66 72.84 1.75
CA ALA A 18 30.37 73.46 0.63
C ALA A 18 30.90 74.85 0.98
N HIS A 19 30.10 75.67 1.68
CA HIS A 19 30.53 77.02 2.09
C HIS A 19 31.71 76.99 3.07
N PHE A 20 31.73 76.04 4.02
CA PHE A 20 32.81 75.92 5.01
C PHE A 20 34.07 75.27 4.43
N LEU A 21 33.92 74.29 3.53
CA LEU A 21 35.03 73.57 2.88
C LEU A 21 35.74 74.39 1.79
N LEU A 22 35.11 75.43 1.24
CA LEU A 22 35.71 76.30 0.22
C LEU A 22 36.53 77.46 0.81
N ALA A 23 36.31 77.84 2.07
CA ALA A 23 36.98 78.97 2.70
C ALA A 23 38.40 78.63 3.19
N ASP A 24 38.62 77.40 3.67
CA ASP A 24 39.95 76.89 4.02
C ASP A 24 39.90 75.34 3.90
N PRO A 25 40.30 74.75 2.76
CA PRO A 25 39.96 73.36 2.46
C PRO A 25 40.55 72.31 3.41
N GLY A 26 41.49 72.69 4.28
CA GLY A 26 42.32 71.78 5.05
C GLY A 26 43.15 70.86 4.13
N TYR A 27 44.30 70.42 4.60
CA TYR A 27 45.11 69.45 3.87
C TYR A 27 45.21 68.16 4.67
N VAL A 28 45.09 67.04 3.97
CA VAL A 28 45.29 65.69 4.52
C VAL A 28 46.51 65.11 3.86
N ILE A 29 47.51 64.77 4.68
CA ILE A 29 48.71 64.06 4.23
C ILE A 29 48.59 62.60 4.66
N ILE A 30 48.60 61.70 3.67
CA ILE A 30 48.71 60.28 3.91
C ILE A 30 50.13 59.86 3.52
N ASN A 31 50.94 59.51 4.52
CA ASN A 31 52.27 58.96 4.29
C ASN A 31 52.22 57.44 4.46
N PHE A 32 52.52 56.72 3.38
CA PHE A 32 52.62 55.26 3.42
C PHE A 32 53.83 54.79 2.62
N ARG A 33 54.78 54.13 3.30
CA ARG A 33 56.01 53.55 2.71
C ARG A 33 56.82 54.54 1.85
N GLY A 34 56.93 55.80 2.29
CA GLY A 34 57.70 56.84 1.61
C GLY A 34 56.96 57.56 0.48
N TYR A 35 55.74 57.14 0.15
CA TYR A 35 54.85 57.89 -0.73
C TYR A 35 54.00 58.85 0.10
N VAL A 36 54.11 60.13 -0.20
CA VAL A 36 53.33 61.20 0.43
C VAL A 36 52.28 61.65 -0.58
N VAL A 37 51.02 61.39 -0.27
CA VAL A 37 49.89 61.91 -1.05
C VAL A 37 49.24 63.03 -0.25
N GLU A 38 49.31 64.24 -0.80
CA GLU A 38 48.64 65.42 -0.25
C GLU A 38 47.34 65.66 -1.02
N MET A 39 46.23 65.71 -0.30
CA MET A 39 44.92 66.01 -0.89
C MET A 39 44.11 66.91 0.04
N SER A 40 43.17 67.66 -0.53
CA SER A 40 42.25 68.49 0.26
C SER A 40 41.16 67.63 0.93
N VAL A 41 40.64 68.09 2.07
CA VAL A 41 39.57 67.39 2.81
C VAL A 41 38.32 67.10 1.93
N PRO A 42 37.86 68.00 1.03
CA PRO A 42 36.75 67.69 0.12
C PRO A 42 37.02 66.50 -0.80
N VAL A 43 38.26 66.34 -1.27
CA VAL A 43 38.65 65.25 -2.17
C VAL A 43 38.61 63.92 -1.44
N LEU A 44 39.13 63.86 -0.21
CA LEU A 44 39.06 62.65 0.62
C LEU A 44 37.60 62.25 0.91
N LEU A 45 36.75 63.23 1.23
CA LEU A 45 35.33 63.00 1.49
C LEU A 45 34.61 62.48 0.25
N GLY A 46 34.90 63.06 -0.92
CA GLY A 46 34.40 62.57 -2.21
C GLY A 46 34.82 61.12 -2.49
N LEU A 47 36.08 60.79 -2.24
CA LEU A 47 36.62 59.42 -2.38
C LEU A 47 35.96 58.43 -1.42
N ALA A 48 35.73 58.82 -0.16
CA ALA A 48 35.04 57.99 0.82
C ALA A 48 33.57 57.74 0.42
N ILE A 49 32.86 58.77 -0.06
CA ILE A 49 31.50 58.62 -0.58
C ILE A 49 31.49 57.72 -1.82
N ALA A 50 32.41 57.93 -2.76
CA ALA A 50 32.54 57.09 -3.95
C ALA A 50 32.81 55.62 -3.60
N LEU A 51 33.66 55.36 -2.61
CA LEU A 51 33.93 54.02 -2.09
C LEU A 51 32.69 53.39 -1.46
N LEU A 52 31.93 54.14 -0.64
CA LEU A 52 30.68 53.67 -0.05
C LEU A 52 29.63 53.34 -1.12
N ILE A 53 29.49 54.19 -2.14
CA ILE A 53 28.61 53.93 -3.28
C ILE A 53 29.06 52.69 -4.04
N ALA A 54 30.37 52.53 -4.30
CA ALA A 54 30.91 51.36 -4.97
C ALA A 54 30.63 50.07 -4.18
N ILE A 55 30.86 50.06 -2.86
CA ILE A 55 30.56 48.92 -1.99
C ILE A 55 29.06 48.60 -2.00
N TRP A 56 28.19 49.62 -1.95
CA TRP A 56 26.75 49.45 -2.03
C TRP A 56 26.32 48.86 -3.37
N LEU A 57 26.88 49.35 -4.48
CA LEU A 57 26.60 48.86 -5.83
C LEU A 57 27.07 47.41 -6.01
N ILE A 58 28.29 47.09 -5.56
CA ILE A 58 28.87 45.74 -5.59
C ILE A 58 28.02 44.78 -4.77
N ARG A 59 27.61 45.15 -3.55
CA ARG A 59 26.69 44.35 -2.74
C ARG A 59 25.36 44.13 -3.45
N LYS A 60 24.79 45.16 -4.09
CA LYS A 60 23.53 45.05 -4.81
C LYS A 60 23.66 44.13 -6.03
N ILE A 61 24.73 44.24 -6.82
CA ILE A 61 24.95 43.43 -8.02
C ILE A 61 25.28 41.98 -7.66
N ILE A 62 26.08 41.73 -6.62
CA ILE A 62 26.48 40.37 -6.23
C ILE A 62 25.40 39.65 -5.41
N LEU A 63 24.61 40.35 -4.56
CA LEU A 63 23.57 39.72 -3.74
C LEU A 63 22.15 39.73 -4.36
N ALA A 64 21.84 40.58 -5.35
CA ALA A 64 20.55 40.54 -6.05
C ALA A 64 20.24 39.24 -6.83
N PRO A 65 21.20 38.54 -7.49
CA PRO A 65 20.86 37.35 -8.26
C PRO A 65 20.27 36.21 -7.44
N ARG A 66 20.55 36.13 -6.12
CA ARG A 66 19.92 35.15 -5.23
C ARG A 66 18.40 35.36 -5.08
N ARG A 67 17.93 36.61 -4.97
CA ARG A 67 16.49 36.92 -4.79
C ARG A 67 15.68 36.77 -6.09
N LEU A 68 16.30 37.04 -7.25
CA LEU A 68 15.67 36.87 -8.56
C LEU A 68 15.59 35.39 -8.99
N GLY A 69 16.61 34.58 -8.65
CA GLY A 69 16.59 33.13 -8.87
C GLY A 69 15.48 32.44 -8.09
N GLU A 70 15.27 32.81 -6.83
CA GLU A 70 14.18 32.28 -5.99
C GLU A 70 12.79 32.73 -6.45
N ALA A 71 12.64 33.97 -6.95
CA ALA A 71 11.37 34.46 -7.51
C ALA A 71 11.02 33.75 -8.84
N ALA A 72 12.01 33.53 -9.71
CA ALA A 72 11.84 32.76 -10.94
C ALA A 72 11.54 31.28 -10.66
N GLY A 73 12.16 30.69 -9.64
CA GLY A 73 11.86 29.33 -9.16
C GLY A 73 10.42 29.22 -8.65
N ARG A 74 9.97 30.17 -7.80
CA ARG A 74 8.58 30.25 -7.30
C ARG A 74 7.56 30.41 -8.42
N TYR A 75 7.85 31.22 -9.45
CA TYR A 75 6.95 31.41 -10.59
C TYR A 75 6.88 30.16 -11.50
N ARG A 76 8.00 29.47 -11.73
CA ARG A 76 8.03 28.21 -12.50
C ARG A 76 7.32 27.08 -11.75
N SER A 77 7.54 26.93 -10.45
CA SER A 77 6.85 25.94 -9.61
C SER A 77 5.34 26.20 -9.58
N ALA A 78 4.89 27.45 -9.43
CA ALA A 78 3.47 27.81 -9.50
C ALA A 78 2.82 27.42 -10.85
N ARG A 79 3.53 27.61 -11.97
CA ARG A 79 3.05 27.21 -13.30
C ARG A 79 3.05 25.70 -13.50
N SER A 80 3.99 24.98 -12.91
CA SER A 80 4.01 23.51 -12.91
C SER A 80 2.86 22.95 -12.08
N GLY A 81 2.60 23.51 -10.89
CA GLY A 81 1.43 23.20 -10.07
C GLY A 81 0.11 23.39 -10.83
N GLN A 82 -0.04 24.51 -11.56
CA GLN A 82 -1.22 24.72 -12.41
C GLN A 82 -1.38 23.65 -13.52
N LYS A 83 -0.27 23.20 -14.15
CA LYS A 83 -0.33 22.12 -15.16
C LYS A 83 -0.73 20.79 -14.53
N MET A 84 -0.18 20.48 -13.36
CA MET A 84 -0.55 19.29 -12.59
C MET A 84 -2.05 19.32 -12.25
N THR A 85 -2.56 20.41 -11.67
CA THR A 85 -3.99 20.56 -11.34
C THR A 85 -4.87 20.41 -12.58
N ARG A 86 -4.54 21.08 -13.69
CA ARG A 86 -5.30 20.95 -14.94
C ARG A 86 -5.21 19.54 -15.54
N GLY A 87 -4.07 18.88 -15.39
CA GLY A 87 -3.88 17.50 -15.81
C GLY A 87 -4.78 16.55 -15.03
N MET A 88 -4.82 16.71 -13.70
CA MET A 88 -5.70 15.95 -12.82
C MET A 88 -7.18 16.18 -13.12
N ILE A 89 -7.60 17.43 -13.34
CA ILE A 89 -8.98 17.75 -13.75
C ILE A 89 -9.30 17.05 -15.07
N ALA A 90 -8.42 17.14 -16.07
CA ALA A 90 -8.66 16.49 -17.35
C ALA A 90 -8.76 14.96 -17.23
N VAL A 91 -7.96 14.31 -16.37
CA VAL A 91 -8.10 12.87 -16.08
C VAL A 91 -9.45 12.57 -15.41
N ALA A 92 -9.86 13.38 -14.44
CA ALA A 92 -11.14 13.22 -13.74
C ALA A 92 -12.36 13.43 -14.66
N GLU A 93 -12.25 14.32 -15.65
CA GLU A 93 -13.25 14.55 -16.70
C GLU A 93 -13.25 13.46 -17.79
N GLY A 94 -12.38 12.45 -17.69
CA GLY A 94 -12.24 11.37 -18.69
C GLY A 94 -11.39 11.74 -19.91
N ASN A 95 -10.84 12.95 -19.97
CA ASN A 95 -9.92 13.38 -21.03
C ASN A 95 -8.48 12.93 -20.73
N PHE A 96 -8.28 11.61 -20.76
CA PHE A 96 -7.02 10.98 -20.35
C PHE A 96 -5.82 11.39 -21.21
N SER A 97 -5.99 11.53 -22.53
CA SER A 97 -4.89 11.92 -23.43
C SER A 97 -4.38 13.34 -23.14
N ARG A 98 -5.29 14.29 -22.87
CA ARG A 98 -4.92 15.64 -22.48
C ARG A 98 -4.31 15.66 -21.08
N GLY A 99 -4.90 14.92 -20.14
CA GLY A 99 -4.43 14.78 -18.77
C GLY A 99 -2.99 14.27 -18.71
N GLU A 100 -2.72 13.15 -19.39
CA GLU A 100 -1.39 12.56 -19.52
C GLU A 100 -0.36 13.56 -20.05
N LYS A 101 -0.65 14.26 -21.15
CA LYS A 101 0.25 15.27 -21.72
C LYS A 101 0.56 16.41 -20.75
N LEU A 102 -0.44 16.86 -20.00
CA LEU A 102 -0.27 17.93 -19.01
C LEU A 102 0.55 17.47 -17.81
N LEU A 103 0.31 16.25 -17.31
CA LEU A 103 1.04 15.63 -16.21
C LEU A 103 2.50 15.33 -16.58
N ALA A 104 2.76 14.76 -17.76
CA ALA A 104 4.11 14.52 -18.25
C ALA A 104 4.92 15.83 -18.40
N ARG A 105 4.27 16.91 -18.88
CA ARG A 105 4.89 18.25 -18.95
C ARG A 105 5.09 18.89 -17.58
N ALA A 106 4.28 18.54 -16.58
CA ALA A 106 4.46 19.00 -15.21
C ALA A 106 5.65 18.29 -14.57
N ALA A 107 5.81 16.97 -14.78
CA ALA A 107 6.88 16.16 -14.20
C ALA A 107 8.28 16.75 -14.41
N GLY A 108 8.62 17.15 -15.65
CA GLY A 108 9.93 17.73 -15.96
C GLY A 108 10.20 19.13 -15.38
N SER A 109 9.26 19.74 -14.66
CA SER A 109 9.39 21.10 -14.11
C SER A 109 8.79 21.27 -12.71
N SER A 110 8.32 20.19 -12.09
CA SER A 110 7.64 20.20 -10.78
C SER A 110 8.59 19.84 -9.65
N ASP A 111 8.29 20.34 -8.46
CA ASP A 111 8.93 19.91 -7.21
C ASP A 111 8.49 18.50 -6.75
N SER A 112 7.55 17.86 -7.48
CA SER A 112 7.12 16.46 -7.25
C SER A 112 6.99 15.67 -8.57
N PRO A 113 8.12 15.30 -9.21
CA PRO A 113 8.09 14.58 -10.49
C PRO A 113 7.48 13.18 -10.38
N LEU A 114 7.79 12.44 -9.32
CA LEU A 114 7.25 11.10 -9.03
C LEU A 114 5.72 11.05 -9.16
N PHE A 115 5.01 11.94 -8.44
CA PHE A 115 3.55 11.98 -8.47
C PHE A 115 3.03 12.21 -9.89
N ASN A 116 3.63 13.16 -10.62
CA ASN A 116 3.22 13.47 -11.99
C ASN A 116 3.45 12.29 -12.94
N TYR A 117 4.55 11.54 -12.79
CA TYR A 117 4.79 10.32 -13.59
C TYR A 117 3.80 9.21 -13.26
N LEU A 118 3.51 8.95 -11.98
CA LEU A 118 2.52 7.93 -11.60
C LEU A 118 1.11 8.27 -12.11
N GLN A 119 0.72 9.54 -12.05
CA GLN A 119 -0.58 9.98 -12.58
C GLN A 119 -0.62 9.98 -14.12
N ALA A 120 0.50 10.26 -14.79
CA ALA A 120 0.62 10.08 -16.24
C ALA A 120 0.51 8.60 -16.62
N ALA A 121 1.15 7.70 -15.87
CA ALA A 121 1.02 6.25 -16.02
C ALA A 121 -0.45 5.82 -15.86
N ARG A 122 -1.15 6.31 -14.85
CA ARG A 122 -2.59 6.06 -14.63
C ARG A 122 -3.44 6.55 -15.80
N ALA A 123 -3.17 7.74 -16.31
CA ALA A 123 -3.87 8.26 -17.48
C ALA A 123 -3.59 7.43 -18.75
N ALA A 124 -2.38 6.91 -18.94
CA ALA A 124 -2.06 6.01 -20.05
C ALA A 124 -2.73 4.64 -19.90
N HIS A 125 -2.77 4.09 -18.68
CA HIS A 125 -3.47 2.85 -18.33
C HIS A 125 -4.97 2.92 -18.66
N LEU A 126 -5.63 4.01 -18.27
CA LEU A 126 -7.05 4.25 -18.57
C LEU A 126 -7.32 4.43 -20.08
N GLN A 127 -6.32 4.80 -20.87
CA GLN A 127 -6.41 4.85 -22.34
C GLN A 127 -6.19 3.49 -23.02
N GLY A 128 -5.82 2.43 -22.29
CA GLY A 128 -5.40 1.17 -22.91
C GLY A 128 -4.00 1.20 -23.52
N ARG A 129 -3.16 2.17 -23.15
CA ARG A 129 -1.82 2.34 -23.73
C ARG A 129 -0.74 1.82 -22.78
N ASP A 130 -0.64 0.51 -22.70
CA ASP A 130 0.22 -0.18 -21.74
C ASP A 130 1.72 0.13 -21.94
N ASP A 131 2.22 0.24 -23.19
CA ASP A 131 3.61 0.65 -23.46
C ASP A 131 3.95 2.03 -22.88
N ARG A 132 3.01 2.99 -22.98
CA ARG A 132 3.21 4.35 -22.46
C ARG A 132 3.12 4.37 -20.95
N ARG A 133 2.20 3.60 -20.37
CA ARG A 133 2.10 3.40 -18.92
C ARG A 133 3.43 2.90 -18.36
N ASP A 134 4.00 1.88 -18.98
CA ASP A 134 5.24 1.25 -18.51
C ASP A 134 6.45 2.18 -18.66
N GLU A 135 6.50 2.97 -19.74
CA GLU A 135 7.51 4.03 -19.88
C GLU A 135 7.40 5.09 -18.78
N TRP A 136 6.19 5.50 -18.39
CA TRP A 136 6.00 6.44 -17.28
C TRP A 136 6.42 5.86 -15.93
N LEU A 137 6.13 4.58 -15.67
CA LEU A 137 6.59 3.89 -14.46
C LEU A 137 8.12 3.78 -14.43
N ARG A 138 8.75 3.49 -15.57
CA ARG A 138 10.21 3.44 -15.70
C ARG A 138 10.85 4.80 -15.43
N LEU A 139 10.26 5.89 -15.94
CA LEU A 139 10.71 7.25 -15.67
C LEU A 139 10.53 7.63 -14.20
N ALA A 140 9.40 7.25 -13.57
CA ALA A 140 9.17 7.44 -12.15
C ALA A 140 10.26 6.75 -11.30
N TYR A 141 10.59 5.50 -11.62
CA TYR A 141 11.63 4.75 -10.93
C TYR A 141 13.03 5.37 -11.10
N LYS A 142 13.36 5.80 -12.32
CA LYS A 142 14.67 6.41 -12.62
C LYS A 142 14.85 7.76 -11.92
N ASP A 143 13.79 8.55 -11.84
CA ASP A 143 13.82 9.89 -11.25
C ASP A 143 13.86 9.86 -9.73
N THR A 144 13.11 8.94 -9.10
CA THR A 144 13.07 8.78 -7.64
C THR A 144 13.23 7.31 -7.22
N PRO A 145 14.45 6.74 -7.27
CA PRO A 145 14.69 5.34 -6.90
C PRO A 145 14.29 5.01 -5.46
N GLU A 146 14.35 5.97 -4.54
CA GLU A 146 13.93 5.81 -3.14
C GLU A 146 12.43 5.51 -3.00
N ALA A 147 11.63 5.86 -4.02
CA ALA A 147 10.20 5.60 -4.08
C ALA A 147 9.85 4.33 -4.89
N ALA A 148 10.81 3.43 -5.10
CA ALA A 148 10.64 2.16 -5.81
C ALA A 148 9.36 1.40 -5.39
N ASN A 149 9.08 1.33 -4.09
CA ASN A 149 7.92 0.61 -3.56
C ASN A 149 6.58 1.21 -4.01
N ALA A 150 6.49 2.53 -4.17
CA ALA A 150 5.29 3.19 -4.68
C ALA A 150 5.08 2.90 -6.19
N VAL A 151 6.17 2.84 -6.95
CA VAL A 151 6.14 2.47 -8.37
C VAL A 151 5.70 1.01 -8.52
N LEU A 152 6.30 0.08 -7.77
CA LEU A 152 5.95 -1.34 -7.78
C LEU A 152 4.50 -1.58 -7.37
N LEU A 153 4.01 -0.89 -6.33
CA LEU A 153 2.61 -0.99 -5.93
C LEU A 153 1.67 -0.54 -7.06
N THR A 154 1.96 0.60 -7.67
CA THR A 154 1.16 1.13 -8.79
C THR A 154 1.19 0.17 -9.99
N GLN A 155 2.35 -0.40 -10.30
CA GLN A 155 2.51 -1.39 -11.35
C GLN A 155 1.66 -2.64 -11.09
N ALA A 156 1.71 -3.17 -9.85
CA ALA A 156 0.91 -4.32 -9.44
C ALA A 156 -0.60 -4.03 -9.56
N GLU A 157 -1.06 -2.84 -9.15
CA GLU A 157 -2.46 -2.44 -9.32
C GLU A 157 -2.89 -2.45 -10.79
N PHE A 158 -2.05 -1.93 -11.70
CA PHE A 158 -2.37 -1.94 -13.13
C PHE A 158 -2.36 -3.35 -13.73
N GLN A 159 -1.47 -4.23 -13.30
CA GLN A 159 -1.44 -5.63 -13.71
C GLN A 159 -2.72 -6.36 -13.24
N LEU A 160 -3.13 -6.16 -11.99
CA LEU A 160 -4.38 -6.72 -11.46
C LEU A 160 -5.61 -6.22 -12.23
N ASP A 161 -5.67 -4.93 -12.56
CA ASP A 161 -6.76 -4.36 -13.36
C ASP A 161 -6.84 -4.96 -14.78
N ARG A 162 -5.71 -5.43 -15.32
CA ARG A 162 -5.64 -6.17 -16.59
C ARG A 162 -5.86 -7.68 -16.47
N GLY A 163 -6.06 -8.20 -15.25
CA GLY A 163 -6.13 -9.65 -15.00
C GLY A 163 -4.79 -10.37 -15.20
N GLN A 164 -3.68 -9.64 -15.16
CA GLN A 164 -2.32 -10.17 -15.33
C GLN A 164 -1.79 -10.76 -14.01
N ASN A 165 -2.46 -11.80 -13.52
CA ASN A 165 -2.27 -12.32 -12.17
C ASN A 165 -0.84 -12.79 -11.88
N GLU A 166 -0.18 -13.48 -12.81
CA GLU A 166 1.21 -13.95 -12.61
C GLU A 166 2.21 -12.80 -12.50
N GLN A 167 2.03 -11.77 -13.32
CA GLN A 167 2.90 -10.58 -13.34
C GLN A 167 2.67 -9.73 -12.10
N ALA A 168 1.41 -9.57 -11.68
CA ALA A 168 1.04 -8.95 -10.42
C ALA A 168 1.66 -9.68 -9.23
N LEU A 169 1.63 -11.03 -9.23
CA LEU A 169 2.21 -11.83 -8.18
C LEU A 169 3.72 -11.61 -8.07
N ALA A 170 4.45 -11.62 -9.20
CA ALA A 170 5.88 -11.37 -9.23
C ALA A 170 6.22 -9.96 -8.68
N THR A 171 5.50 -8.93 -9.15
CA THR A 171 5.69 -7.54 -8.73
C THR A 171 5.40 -7.35 -7.23
N LEU A 172 4.32 -7.95 -6.73
CA LEU A 172 3.96 -7.89 -5.32
C LEU A 172 4.92 -8.67 -4.41
N ARG A 173 5.47 -9.80 -4.88
CA ARG A 173 6.52 -10.54 -4.15
C ARG A 173 7.79 -9.71 -4.02
N GLN A 174 8.22 -9.06 -5.11
CA GLN A 174 9.35 -8.13 -5.07
C GLN A 174 9.08 -6.97 -4.10
N LEU A 175 7.86 -6.43 -4.09
CA LEU A 175 7.46 -5.39 -3.14
C LEU A 175 7.50 -5.88 -1.68
N ASP A 176 7.04 -7.10 -1.40
CA ASP A 176 7.11 -7.70 -0.07
C ASP A 176 8.56 -7.97 0.38
N GLU A 177 9.46 -8.32 -0.54
CA GLU A 177 10.90 -8.45 -0.26
C GLU A 177 11.53 -7.11 0.12
N ASN A 178 11.20 -6.04 -0.63
CA ASN A 178 11.74 -4.71 -0.38
C ASN A 178 11.20 -4.05 0.90
N SER A 179 9.91 -4.25 1.17
CA SER A 179 9.24 -3.69 2.35
C SER A 179 8.29 -4.71 2.94
N LYS A 180 8.84 -5.50 3.85
CA LYS A 180 8.03 -6.41 4.66
C LYS A 180 6.92 -5.62 5.35
N ASP A 181 5.73 -6.22 5.35
CA ASP A 181 4.56 -5.74 6.09
C ASP A 181 3.91 -4.46 5.56
N HIS A 182 4.16 -4.11 4.30
CA HIS A 182 3.39 -3.09 3.60
C HIS A 182 1.91 -3.53 3.46
N ALA A 183 1.03 -2.91 4.24
CA ALA A 183 -0.35 -3.35 4.47
C ALA A 183 -1.18 -3.54 3.18
N HIS A 184 -1.09 -2.59 2.24
CA HIS A 184 -1.85 -2.66 0.98
C HIS A 184 -1.32 -3.78 0.07
N ALA A 185 0.00 -3.88 -0.08
CA ALA A 185 0.62 -4.96 -0.86
C ALA A 185 0.31 -6.35 -0.30
N LEU A 186 0.35 -6.52 1.03
CA LEU A 186 -0.06 -7.75 1.70
C LEU A 186 -1.53 -8.07 1.39
N SER A 187 -2.41 -7.06 1.43
CA SER A 187 -3.83 -7.27 1.16
C SER A 187 -4.07 -7.73 -0.28
N LEU A 188 -3.35 -7.18 -1.25
CA LEU A 188 -3.39 -7.60 -2.65
C LEU A 188 -2.82 -9.02 -2.83
N LEU A 189 -1.69 -9.34 -2.21
CA LEU A 189 -1.11 -10.69 -2.22
C LEU A 189 -2.07 -11.74 -1.65
N GLY A 190 -2.71 -11.44 -0.52
CA GLY A 190 -3.66 -12.36 0.11
C GLY A 190 -4.86 -12.67 -0.80
N ARG A 191 -5.42 -11.64 -1.46
CA ARG A 191 -6.50 -11.81 -2.44
C ARG A 191 -6.04 -12.65 -3.63
N LEU A 192 -4.86 -12.34 -4.16
CA LEU A 192 -4.31 -13.02 -5.33
C LEU A 192 -4.02 -14.51 -5.03
N TYR A 193 -3.44 -14.84 -3.89
CA TYR A 193 -3.24 -16.24 -3.49
C TYR A 193 -4.57 -16.97 -3.30
N PHE A 194 -5.59 -16.31 -2.76
CA PHE A 194 -6.93 -16.89 -2.63
C PHE A 194 -7.58 -17.17 -4.00
N GLU A 195 -7.49 -16.21 -4.93
CA GLU A 195 -8.03 -16.35 -6.30
C GLU A 195 -7.30 -17.44 -7.11
N LEU A 196 -5.97 -17.50 -6.98
CA LEU A 196 -5.13 -18.52 -7.62
C LEU A 196 -5.18 -19.88 -6.92
N GLN A 197 -5.91 -20.00 -5.80
CA GLN A 197 -5.98 -21.21 -4.99
C GLN A 197 -4.61 -21.70 -4.49
N ASP A 198 -3.66 -20.79 -4.31
CA ASP A 198 -2.36 -21.08 -3.70
C ASP A 198 -2.51 -21.08 -2.17
N TRP A 199 -3.08 -22.16 -1.66
CA TRP A 199 -3.41 -22.30 -0.24
C TRP A 199 -2.17 -22.35 0.64
N ALA A 200 -1.05 -22.87 0.13
CA ALA A 200 0.22 -22.96 0.86
C ALA A 200 0.77 -21.55 1.12
N SER A 201 0.91 -20.74 0.06
CA SER A 201 1.38 -19.36 0.20
C SER A 201 0.41 -18.51 1.04
N LEU A 202 -0.90 -18.72 0.89
CA LEU A 202 -1.90 -18.02 1.70
C LEU A 202 -1.78 -18.39 3.19
N ALA A 203 -1.55 -19.68 3.51
CA ALA A 203 -1.37 -20.14 4.89
C ALA A 203 -0.23 -19.41 5.61
N GLU A 204 0.90 -19.26 4.93
CA GLU A 204 2.08 -18.55 5.45
C GLU A 204 1.83 -17.06 5.62
N LEU A 205 1.01 -16.46 4.74
CA LEU A 205 0.71 -15.04 4.76
C LEU A 205 -0.34 -14.64 5.82
N LEU A 206 -1.27 -15.54 6.17
CA LEU A 206 -2.39 -15.28 7.08
C LEU A 206 -2.01 -14.61 8.42
N PRO A 207 -0.96 -15.04 9.15
CA PRO A 207 -0.55 -14.37 10.39
C PRO A 207 -0.15 -12.91 10.17
N ARG A 208 0.55 -12.62 9.06
CA ARG A 208 0.97 -11.27 8.68
C ARG A 208 -0.22 -10.43 8.25
N LEU A 209 -1.17 -11.01 7.50
CA LEU A 209 -2.43 -10.35 7.13
C LEU A 209 -3.21 -9.90 8.36
N ARG A 210 -3.39 -10.79 9.35
CA ARG A 210 -4.11 -10.48 10.60
C ARG A 210 -3.46 -9.36 11.40
N LYS A 211 -2.13 -9.26 11.38
CA LYS A 211 -1.38 -8.27 12.17
C LYS A 211 -1.29 -6.90 11.49
N ASN A 212 -1.05 -6.88 10.18
CA ASN A 212 -0.56 -5.69 9.48
C ASN A 212 -1.57 -5.07 8.52
N THR A 213 -2.73 -5.71 8.28
CA THR A 213 -3.73 -5.22 7.32
C THR A 213 -5.04 -4.83 7.99
N GLN A 214 -5.87 -4.07 7.28
CA GLN A 214 -7.22 -3.69 7.69
C GLN A 214 -8.29 -4.60 7.04
N ILE A 215 -7.93 -5.81 6.63
CA ILE A 215 -8.90 -6.77 6.11
C ILE A 215 -9.87 -7.13 7.23
N LYS A 216 -11.17 -7.16 6.90
CA LYS A 216 -12.24 -7.52 7.83
C LYS A 216 -11.96 -8.90 8.46
N PRO A 217 -12.11 -9.06 9.79
CA PRO A 217 -11.88 -10.34 10.47
C PRO A 217 -12.66 -11.51 9.84
N GLU A 218 -13.89 -11.27 9.38
CA GLU A 218 -14.75 -12.28 8.77
C GLU A 218 -14.16 -12.81 7.45
N THR A 219 -13.52 -11.94 6.68
CA THR A 219 -12.82 -12.32 5.44
C THR A 219 -11.59 -13.17 5.76
N LEU A 220 -10.79 -12.78 6.76
CA LEU A 220 -9.61 -13.56 7.18
C LEU A 220 -10.00 -14.92 7.75
N ASP A 221 -11.11 -15.00 8.46
CA ASP A 221 -11.64 -16.26 8.97
C ASP A 221 -12.14 -17.15 7.83
N THR A 222 -12.81 -16.58 6.83
CA THR A 222 -13.20 -17.32 5.61
C THR A 222 -11.99 -17.90 4.89
N TRP A 223 -10.94 -17.10 4.69
CA TRP A 223 -9.69 -17.56 4.08
C TRP A 223 -8.99 -18.63 4.93
N THR A 224 -8.98 -18.46 6.24
CA THR A 224 -8.40 -19.42 7.18
C THR A 224 -9.16 -20.75 7.13
N ILE A 225 -10.49 -20.73 7.15
CA ILE A 225 -11.31 -21.94 7.02
C ILE A 225 -11.03 -22.62 5.69
N ARG A 226 -10.91 -21.86 4.58
CA ARG A 226 -10.62 -22.44 3.26
C ARG A 226 -9.26 -23.15 3.22
N VAL A 227 -8.21 -22.49 3.70
CA VAL A 227 -6.85 -23.04 3.77
C VAL A 227 -6.81 -24.30 4.64
N GLN A 228 -7.42 -24.26 5.82
CA GLN A 228 -7.42 -25.39 6.74
C GLN A 228 -8.26 -26.56 6.22
N LYS A 229 -9.40 -26.28 5.57
CA LYS A 229 -10.22 -27.30 4.91
C LYS A 229 -9.40 -28.02 3.85
N GLU A 230 -8.70 -27.29 2.98
CA GLU A 230 -7.88 -27.90 1.94
C GLU A 230 -6.79 -28.79 2.54
N ALA A 231 -6.10 -28.31 3.58
CA ALA A 231 -5.07 -29.09 4.27
C ALA A 231 -5.61 -30.44 4.83
N LEU A 232 -6.86 -30.45 5.31
CA LEU A 232 -7.54 -31.67 5.75
C LEU A 232 -7.96 -32.56 4.55
N ASP A 233 -8.40 -31.96 3.46
CA ASP A 233 -8.85 -32.67 2.26
C ASP A 233 -7.70 -33.37 1.52
N VAL A 234 -6.49 -32.80 1.52
CA VAL A 234 -5.31 -33.40 0.87
C VAL A 234 -4.49 -34.31 1.79
N ALA A 235 -4.80 -34.38 3.09
CA ALA A 235 -4.08 -35.23 4.04
C ALA A 235 -4.15 -36.72 3.62
N ALA A 236 -2.98 -37.31 3.40
CA ALA A 236 -2.84 -38.66 2.84
C ALA A 236 -2.89 -39.78 3.89
N ASP A 237 -2.50 -39.48 5.13
CA ASP A 237 -2.43 -40.46 6.23
C ASP A 237 -2.86 -39.84 7.57
N ASP A 238 -2.86 -40.67 8.62
CA ASP A 238 -3.23 -40.27 9.98
C ASP A 238 -2.34 -39.14 10.52
N ALA A 239 -1.03 -39.23 10.28
CA ALA A 239 -0.07 -38.25 10.78
C ALA A 239 -0.29 -36.87 10.15
N ALA A 240 -0.47 -36.82 8.83
CA ALA A 240 -0.76 -35.61 8.08
C ALA A 240 -2.10 -34.99 8.50
N LEU A 241 -3.13 -35.82 8.67
CA LEU A 241 -4.45 -35.36 9.09
C LEU A 241 -4.42 -34.81 10.53
N ALA A 242 -3.75 -35.50 11.45
CA ALA A 242 -3.58 -35.05 12.82
C ALA A 242 -2.80 -33.73 12.89
N GLN A 243 -1.76 -33.58 12.07
CA GLN A 243 -0.98 -32.36 11.97
C GLN A 243 -1.82 -31.20 11.42
N ALA A 244 -2.59 -31.42 10.35
CA ALA A 244 -3.50 -30.40 9.80
C ALA A 244 -4.55 -29.99 10.84
N TRP A 245 -5.17 -30.96 11.53
CA TRP A 245 -6.17 -30.68 12.58
C TRP A 245 -5.59 -29.96 13.81
N LYS A 246 -4.29 -30.13 14.07
CA LYS A 246 -3.58 -29.39 15.13
C LYS A 246 -3.40 -27.91 14.79
N GLN A 247 -3.26 -27.56 13.51
CA GLN A 247 -3.13 -26.17 13.05
C GLN A 247 -4.47 -25.41 13.10
N VAL A 248 -5.60 -26.11 13.13
CA VAL A 248 -6.92 -25.50 13.32
C VAL A 248 -7.01 -24.88 14.73
N SER A 249 -7.24 -23.56 14.78
CA SER A 249 -7.37 -22.83 16.04
C SER A 249 -8.60 -23.28 16.83
N ARG A 250 -8.52 -23.20 18.17
CA ARG A 250 -9.63 -23.63 19.06
C ARG A 250 -11.01 -23.07 18.69
N PRO A 251 -11.16 -21.77 18.36
CA PRO A 251 -12.45 -21.21 17.98
C PRO A 251 -13.02 -21.81 16.69
N LEU A 252 -12.16 -22.26 15.76
CA LEU A 252 -12.56 -22.81 14.47
C LEU A 252 -12.82 -24.32 14.52
N LYS A 253 -12.43 -25.03 15.59
CA LYS A 253 -12.65 -26.48 15.70
C LYS A 253 -14.12 -26.89 15.77
N SER A 254 -15.02 -25.98 16.13
CA SER A 254 -16.47 -26.20 16.10
C SER A 254 -17.12 -25.82 14.76
N ASN A 255 -16.35 -25.27 13.82
CA ASN A 255 -16.85 -24.87 12.51
C ASN A 255 -17.30 -26.10 11.70
N ALA A 256 -18.52 -26.06 11.18
CA ALA A 256 -19.15 -27.16 10.44
C ALA A 256 -18.29 -27.65 9.28
N THR A 257 -17.77 -26.73 8.46
CA THR A 257 -16.96 -27.03 7.28
C THR A 257 -15.67 -27.78 7.63
N LEU A 258 -15.02 -27.38 8.73
CA LEU A 258 -13.76 -28.01 9.17
C LEU A 258 -14.01 -29.35 9.85
N LEU A 259 -15.08 -29.49 10.63
CA LEU A 259 -15.49 -30.77 11.19
C LEU A 259 -15.82 -31.78 10.09
N GLU A 260 -16.61 -31.36 9.08
CA GLU A 260 -16.94 -32.21 7.94
C GLU A 260 -15.67 -32.67 7.20
N ALA A 261 -14.73 -31.75 6.90
CA ALA A 261 -13.47 -32.09 6.25
C ALA A 261 -12.59 -33.03 7.08
N TYR A 262 -12.51 -32.80 8.40
CA TYR A 262 -11.74 -33.66 9.30
C TYR A 262 -12.31 -35.09 9.37
N TYR A 263 -13.62 -35.24 9.59
CA TYR A 263 -14.26 -36.55 9.65
C TYR A 263 -14.27 -37.25 8.29
N ALA A 264 -14.49 -36.52 7.19
CA ALA A 264 -14.31 -37.05 5.84
C ALA A 264 -12.87 -37.57 5.61
N GLY A 265 -11.87 -36.83 6.10
CA GLY A 265 -10.48 -37.26 6.13
C GLY A 265 -10.28 -38.56 6.88
N LEU A 266 -10.86 -38.70 8.09
CA LEU A 266 -10.83 -39.94 8.88
C LEU A 266 -11.41 -41.14 8.13
N LEU A 267 -12.55 -40.95 7.48
CA LEU A 267 -13.18 -42.00 6.66
C LEU A 267 -12.28 -42.38 5.48
N ARG A 268 -11.64 -41.40 4.83
CA ARG A 268 -10.76 -41.63 3.66
C ARG A 268 -9.52 -42.46 4.01
N ILE A 269 -8.92 -42.23 5.18
CA ILE A 269 -7.73 -42.95 5.63
C ILE A 269 -8.05 -44.28 6.35
N GLY A 270 -9.33 -44.67 6.45
CA GLY A 270 -9.77 -45.93 7.04
C GLY A 270 -9.95 -45.92 8.56
N GLU A 271 -9.83 -44.77 9.22
CA GLU A 271 -9.95 -44.59 10.68
C GLU A 271 -11.43 -44.56 11.14
N HIS A 272 -12.19 -45.58 10.75
CA HIS A 272 -13.64 -45.65 10.96
C HIS A 272 -14.05 -45.78 12.43
N GLU A 273 -13.32 -46.55 13.23
CA GLU A 273 -13.65 -46.69 14.66
C GLU A 273 -13.49 -45.39 15.43
N ARG A 274 -12.43 -44.62 15.14
CA ARG A 274 -12.21 -43.30 15.72
C ARG A 274 -13.29 -42.33 15.25
N ALA A 275 -13.59 -42.32 13.94
CA ALA A 275 -14.64 -41.50 13.37
C ALA A 275 -16.01 -41.76 14.03
N GLU A 276 -16.41 -43.03 14.23
CA GLU A 276 -17.69 -43.37 14.87
C GLU A 276 -17.78 -42.78 16.28
N LYS A 277 -16.75 -43.00 17.10
CA LYS A 277 -16.72 -42.57 18.51
C LYS A 277 -16.75 -41.05 18.61
N GLU A 278 -15.94 -40.37 17.82
CA GLU A 278 -15.84 -38.91 17.83
C GLU A 278 -17.10 -38.24 17.25
N LEU A 279 -17.63 -38.70 16.11
CA LEU A 279 -18.89 -38.19 15.54
C LEU A 279 -20.05 -38.35 16.53
N ALA A 280 -20.17 -39.53 17.15
CA ALA A 280 -21.20 -39.77 18.16
C ALA A 280 -21.06 -38.88 19.40
N SER A 281 -19.85 -38.40 19.71
CA SER A 281 -19.60 -37.44 20.78
C SER A 281 -19.98 -36.02 20.37
N VAL A 282 -19.51 -35.57 19.20
CA VAL A 282 -19.77 -34.22 18.69
C VAL A 282 -21.25 -34.00 18.41
N LEU A 283 -21.96 -34.98 17.86
CA LEU A 283 -23.40 -34.87 17.57
C LEU A 283 -24.27 -34.72 18.83
N LYS A 284 -23.76 -35.05 20.03
CA LYS A 284 -24.49 -34.80 21.28
C LYS A 284 -24.54 -33.33 21.65
N SER A 285 -23.48 -32.58 21.35
CA SER A 285 -23.35 -31.16 21.72
C SER A 285 -23.59 -30.21 20.53
N ASN A 286 -23.40 -30.69 19.31
CA ASN A 286 -23.46 -29.91 18.09
C ASN A 286 -24.08 -30.75 16.97
N TRP A 287 -25.42 -30.81 16.98
CA TRP A 287 -26.18 -31.54 15.96
C TRP A 287 -26.09 -30.83 14.61
N GLN A 288 -25.53 -31.51 13.61
CA GLN A 288 -25.39 -30.98 12.25
C GLN A 288 -25.63 -32.09 11.23
N GLY A 289 -26.60 -31.88 10.33
CA GLY A 289 -26.95 -32.84 9.29
C GLY A 289 -25.75 -33.41 8.51
N PRO A 290 -24.79 -32.58 8.03
CA PRO A 290 -23.59 -33.08 7.36
C PRO A 290 -22.77 -34.10 8.16
N LEU A 291 -22.65 -33.92 9.47
CA LEU A 291 -21.93 -34.86 10.34
C LEU A 291 -22.71 -36.16 10.55
N VAL A 292 -24.04 -36.07 10.62
CA VAL A 292 -24.93 -37.25 10.69
C VAL A 292 -24.81 -38.07 9.41
N ARG A 293 -24.77 -37.41 8.25
CA ARG A 293 -24.57 -38.07 6.95
C ARG A 293 -23.23 -38.82 6.90
N LEU A 294 -22.15 -38.22 7.43
CA LEU A 294 -20.85 -38.91 7.57
C LEU A 294 -20.94 -40.10 8.52
N PHE A 295 -21.67 -39.99 9.64
CA PHE A 295 -21.86 -41.10 10.58
C PHE A 295 -22.49 -42.34 9.91
N GLY A 296 -23.45 -42.14 9.00
CA GLY A 296 -24.04 -43.25 8.22
C GLY A 296 -23.06 -43.93 7.24
N LEU A 297 -22.02 -43.22 6.81
CA LEU A 297 -20.99 -43.74 5.91
C LEU A 297 -19.92 -44.57 6.64
N VAL A 298 -19.69 -44.31 7.93
CA VAL A 298 -18.70 -45.02 8.75
C VAL A 298 -18.89 -46.54 8.67
N GLN A 299 -17.79 -47.26 8.46
CA GLN A 299 -17.73 -48.73 8.49
C GLN A 299 -17.37 -49.18 9.91
N SER A 300 -18.38 -49.30 10.78
CA SER A 300 -18.19 -49.79 12.14
C SER A 300 -17.98 -51.31 12.17
N SER A 301 -17.21 -51.80 13.15
CA SER A 301 -17.11 -53.22 13.46
C SER A 301 -18.42 -53.80 14.01
N ASP A 302 -19.25 -52.97 14.64
CA ASP A 302 -20.56 -53.34 15.21
C ASP A 302 -21.68 -52.49 14.56
N THR A 303 -22.08 -52.91 13.36
CA THR A 303 -23.12 -52.24 12.56
C THR A 303 -24.48 -52.19 13.27
N SER A 304 -24.77 -53.16 14.14
CA SER A 304 -26.00 -53.23 14.93
C SER A 304 -26.04 -52.16 16.01
N LYS A 305 -24.93 -51.96 16.73
CA LYS A 305 -24.80 -50.88 17.71
C LYS A 305 -24.80 -49.50 17.05
N GLN A 306 -24.16 -49.38 15.90
CA GLN A 306 -24.19 -48.15 15.09
C GLN A 306 -25.63 -47.79 14.69
N LEU A 307 -26.40 -48.77 14.19
CA LEU A 307 -27.81 -48.57 13.85
C LEU A 307 -28.67 -48.19 15.07
N LYS A 308 -28.53 -48.92 16.19
CA LYS A 308 -29.26 -48.59 17.43
C LYS A 308 -29.02 -47.15 17.89
N ARG A 309 -27.80 -46.62 17.69
CA ARG A 309 -27.49 -45.23 18.00
C ARG A 309 -28.26 -44.27 17.08
N ALA A 310 -28.27 -44.52 15.77
CA ALA A 310 -29.03 -43.71 14.81
C ALA A 310 -30.54 -43.77 15.08
N GLU A 311 -31.11 -44.95 15.37
CA GLU A 311 -32.50 -45.10 15.79
C GLU A 311 -32.81 -44.35 17.09
N GLY A 312 -31.84 -44.30 18.01
CA GLY A 312 -31.94 -43.49 19.23
C GLY A 312 -32.06 -41.99 18.92
N TRP A 313 -31.35 -41.49 17.92
CA TRP A 313 -31.43 -40.09 17.50
C TRP A 313 -32.74 -39.74 16.79
N LEU A 314 -33.34 -40.68 16.05
CA LEU A 314 -34.62 -40.47 15.36
C LEU A 314 -35.76 -40.09 16.31
N LYS A 315 -35.66 -40.44 17.60
CA LYS A 315 -36.64 -40.03 18.62
C LYS A 315 -36.72 -38.51 18.80
N ASN A 316 -35.59 -37.82 18.63
CA ASN A 316 -35.49 -36.37 18.84
C ASN A 316 -35.33 -35.59 17.52
N HIS A 317 -34.89 -36.27 16.45
CA HIS A 317 -34.58 -35.68 15.15
C HIS A 317 -35.28 -36.43 13.99
N GLY A 318 -36.51 -36.89 14.20
CA GLY A 318 -37.22 -37.78 13.27
C GLY A 318 -37.44 -37.21 11.86
N ASP A 319 -37.52 -35.89 11.74
CA ASP A 319 -37.71 -35.19 10.45
C ASP A 319 -36.41 -34.76 9.78
N ASP A 320 -35.24 -35.07 10.36
CA ASP A 320 -33.94 -34.71 9.78
C ASP A 320 -33.63 -35.60 8.56
N PRO A 321 -33.56 -35.04 7.33
CA PRO A 321 -33.33 -35.81 6.13
C PRO A 321 -31.95 -36.49 6.09
N ASP A 322 -30.92 -35.87 6.68
CA ASP A 322 -29.58 -36.46 6.73
C ASP A 322 -29.56 -37.65 7.71
N LEU A 323 -30.34 -37.58 8.79
CA LEU A 323 -30.49 -38.70 9.72
C LEU A 323 -31.28 -39.85 9.11
N LEU A 324 -32.38 -39.57 8.43
CA LEU A 324 -33.17 -40.59 7.73
C LEU A 324 -32.32 -41.32 6.70
N LEU A 325 -31.53 -40.58 5.91
CA LEU A 325 -30.59 -41.17 4.95
C LEU A 325 -29.51 -42.01 5.64
N ALA A 326 -28.93 -41.51 6.73
CA ALA A 326 -27.93 -42.26 7.51
C ALA A 326 -28.54 -43.55 8.08
N ALA A 327 -29.73 -43.49 8.66
CA ALA A 327 -30.43 -44.64 9.21
C ALA A 327 -30.78 -45.66 8.12
N ALA A 328 -31.30 -45.23 6.97
CA ALA A 328 -31.58 -46.10 5.84
C ALA A 328 -30.33 -46.85 5.37
N ARG A 329 -29.19 -46.16 5.21
CA ARG A 329 -27.90 -46.80 4.88
C ARG A 329 -27.47 -47.83 5.91
N LEU A 330 -27.65 -47.53 7.20
CA LEU A 330 -27.33 -48.48 8.28
C LEU A 330 -28.29 -49.67 8.31
N CYS A 331 -29.58 -49.49 8.02
CA CYS A 331 -30.55 -50.57 7.85
C CYS A 331 -30.14 -51.50 6.70
N LEU A 332 -29.73 -50.94 5.55
CA LEU A 332 -29.22 -51.74 4.42
C LEU A 332 -27.97 -52.53 4.81
N LYS A 333 -27.01 -51.91 5.53
CA LYS A 333 -25.82 -52.59 6.04
C LYS A 333 -26.12 -53.73 7.02
N ASN A 334 -27.25 -53.65 7.73
CA ASN A 334 -27.73 -54.70 8.65
C ASN A 334 -28.78 -55.62 7.99
N GLU A 335 -28.98 -55.55 6.68
CA GLU A 335 -29.94 -56.37 5.92
C GLU A 335 -31.42 -56.20 6.36
N LEU A 336 -31.75 -55.03 6.93
CA LEU A 336 -33.10 -54.67 7.39
C LEU A 336 -33.87 -53.90 6.30
N TRP A 337 -34.08 -54.55 5.15
CA TRP A 337 -34.64 -53.93 3.94
C TRP A 337 -35.99 -53.24 4.15
N GLY A 338 -36.86 -53.82 4.98
CA GLY A 338 -38.19 -53.27 5.26
C GLY A 338 -38.17 -51.95 6.04
N LYS A 339 -37.14 -51.73 6.88
CA LYS A 339 -36.93 -50.46 7.61
C LYS A 339 -36.18 -49.42 6.78
N ALA A 340 -35.52 -49.84 5.70
CA ALA A 340 -34.70 -48.96 4.87
C ALA A 340 -35.49 -48.21 3.78
N ARG A 341 -36.71 -48.67 3.48
CA ARG A 341 -37.59 -48.11 2.44
C ARG A 341 -38.37 -46.91 2.96
#